data_AF-A0A7W1Z3X8-F1
#
_entry.id   AF-A0A7W1Z3X8-F1
#
_cell.length_a   1.000
_cell.length_b   1.000
_cell.length_c   1.000
_cell.angle_alpha   90.00
_cell.angle_beta   90.00
_cell.angle_gamma   90.00
#
_symmetry.space_group_name_H-M   'P 1'
#
loop_
_entity.id
_entity.type
_entity.pdbx_description
1 polymer ?
#
loop_
_entity_poly.entity_id
_entity_poly.type
_entity_poly.pdbx_seq_one_letter_code
_entity_poly.pdbx_strand_id
1 'polypeptide(L)'
;MYQSGQGVPRDFEKAFHWFKLAAEQGYGLAQTELGDMYLEGHGVAQNGGEALRWYRLAGEQHDPDAQYRLGTMYRKGQGVPRDSIF
;
A
#
# COMPACT_ATOMS: atom_id res chain seq x y z
N MET A 1 -7.97 -28.01 17.57
CA MET A 1 -8.06 -26.56 17.23
C MET A 1 -6.80 -26.19 16.45
N TYR A 2 -6.77 -26.48 15.15
CA TYR A 2 -5.68 -26.09 14.27
C TYR A 2 -5.86 -24.61 13.94
N GLN A 3 -5.03 -23.80 14.59
CA GLN A 3 -4.99 -22.35 14.47
C GLN A 3 -4.76 -21.98 13.01
N SER A 4 -5.79 -21.39 12.42
CA SER A 4 -5.99 -21.16 11.01
C SER A 4 -4.87 -20.31 10.41
N GLY A 5 -4.23 -20.82 9.36
CA GLY A 5 -3.63 -19.98 8.33
C GLY A 5 -2.10 -19.80 8.32
N GLN A 6 -1.31 -20.78 8.74
CA GLN A 6 0.06 -20.91 8.21
C GLN A 6 -0.02 -21.54 6.81
N GLY A 7 -0.44 -20.77 5.82
CA GLY A 7 -0.75 -21.26 4.48
C GLY A 7 0.01 -20.50 3.39
N VAL A 8 1.15 -21.07 2.98
CA VAL A 8 1.98 -20.70 1.80
C VAL A 8 2.76 -19.38 1.99
N PRO A 9 4.04 -19.30 1.57
CA PRO A 9 4.66 -18.00 1.31
C PRO A 9 3.75 -17.31 0.30
N ARG A 10 2.90 -16.40 0.78
CA ARG A 10 2.05 -15.57 -0.07
C ARG A 10 3.02 -15.00 -1.10
N ASP A 11 2.83 -15.36 -2.37
CA ASP A 11 3.72 -14.94 -3.44
C ASP A 11 3.46 -13.45 -3.64
N PHE A 12 4.04 -12.65 -2.74
CA PHE A 12 3.77 -11.23 -2.64
C PHE A 12 4.25 -10.54 -3.91
N GLU A 13 5.25 -11.08 -4.61
CA GLU A 13 5.67 -10.59 -5.92
C GLU A 13 4.58 -10.79 -6.98
N LYS A 14 3.95 -11.98 -7.05
CA LYS A 14 2.79 -12.19 -7.93
C LYS A 14 1.59 -11.35 -7.53
N ALA A 15 1.29 -11.27 -6.23
CA ALA A 15 0.19 -10.44 -5.74
C ALA A 15 0.43 -8.97 -6.10
N PHE A 16 1.66 -8.49 -5.92
CA PHE A 16 2.08 -7.14 -6.29
C PHE A 16 1.84 -6.90 -7.78
N HIS A 17 2.23 -7.84 -8.64
CA HIS A 17 2.01 -7.73 -10.07
C HIS A 17 0.53 -7.61 -10.45
N TRP A 18 -0.34 -8.45 -9.87
CA TRP A 18 -1.78 -8.40 -10.15
C TRP A 18 -2.45 -7.14 -9.60
N PHE A 19 -2.13 -6.75 -8.37
CA PHE A 19 -2.65 -5.51 -7.79
C PHE A 19 -2.17 -4.29 -8.56
N LYS A 20 -0.92 -4.27 -9.01
CA LYS A 20 -0.41 -3.21 -9.88
C LYS A 20 -1.22 -3.08 -11.16
N LEU A 21 -1.48 -4.19 -11.86
CA LEU A 21 -2.26 -4.17 -13.09
C LEU A 21 -3.71 -3.68 -12.87
N ALA A 22 -4.34 -4.05 -11.76
CA ALA A 22 -5.69 -3.59 -11.43
C ALA A 22 -5.72 -2.13 -10.95
N ALA A 23 -4.72 -1.70 -10.18
CA ALA A 23 -4.58 -0.34 -9.69
C ALA A 23 -4.33 0.66 -10.83
N GLU A 24 -3.51 0.27 -11.82
CA GLU A 24 -3.26 1.03 -13.05
C GLU A 24 -4.54 1.18 -13.91
N GLN A 25 -5.48 0.24 -13.80
CA GLN A 25 -6.79 0.33 -14.44
C GLN A 25 -7.82 1.18 -13.65
N GLY A 26 -7.41 1.76 -12.52
CA GLY A 26 -8.29 2.63 -11.73
C GLY A 26 -9.05 1.92 -10.62
N TYR A 27 -8.83 0.62 -10.37
CA TYR A 27 -9.59 -0.09 -9.34
C TYR A 27 -9.17 0.37 -7.93
N GLY A 28 -10.03 1.15 -7.26
CA GLY A 28 -9.73 1.79 -5.97
C GLY A 28 -9.22 0.84 -4.90
N LEU A 29 -9.87 -0.32 -4.72
CA LEU A 29 -9.40 -1.34 -3.76
C LEU A 29 -7.99 -1.83 -4.09
N ALA A 30 -7.67 -2.05 -5.38
CA ALA A 30 -6.31 -2.47 -5.76
C ALA A 30 -5.28 -1.36 -5.55
N GLN A 31 -5.66 -0.09 -5.71
CA GLN A 31 -4.78 1.04 -5.40
C GLN A 31 -4.50 1.11 -3.90
N THR A 32 -5.51 0.88 -3.04
CA THR A 32 -5.34 0.81 -1.59
C THR A 32 -4.44 -0.36 -1.19
N GLU A 33 -4.66 -1.56 -1.73
CA GLU A 33 -3.81 -2.74 -1.47
C GLU A 33 -2.38 -2.53 -1.99
N LEU A 34 -2.20 -1.94 -3.17
CA LEU A 34 -0.87 -1.64 -3.70
C LEU A 34 -0.12 -0.62 -2.82
N GLY A 35 -0.84 0.35 -2.26
CA GLY A 35 -0.31 1.27 -1.28
C GLY A 35 0.21 0.56 -0.04
N ASP A 36 -0.53 -0.42 0.49
CA ASP A 36 -0.10 -1.25 1.62
C ASP A 36 1.15 -2.05 1.31
N MET A 37 1.21 -2.65 0.11
CA MET A 37 2.37 -3.43 -0.31
C MET A 37 3.64 -2.58 -0.38
N TYR A 38 3.55 -1.34 -0.86
CA TYR A 38 4.66 -0.39 -0.81
C TYR A 38 4.98 0.09 0.61
N LEU A 39 3.99 0.26 1.47
CA LEU A 39 4.21 0.72 2.85
C LEU A 39 4.90 -0.34 3.72
N GLU A 40 4.57 -1.61 3.50
CA GLU A 40 5.07 -2.76 4.28
C GLU A 40 6.25 -3.47 3.62
N GLY A 41 6.52 -3.20 2.33
CA GLY A 41 7.57 -3.88 1.58
C GLY A 41 7.21 -5.31 1.18
N HIS A 42 5.92 -5.57 0.93
CA HIS A 42 5.43 -6.88 0.53
C HIS A 42 5.56 -7.05 -0.99
N GLY A 43 6.46 -7.94 -1.44
CA GLY A 43 6.64 -8.23 -2.87
C GLY A 43 7.30 -7.10 -3.67
N VAL A 44 7.68 -6.01 -2.99
CA VAL A 44 8.36 -4.84 -3.54
C VAL A 44 9.18 -4.19 -2.42
N ALA A 45 10.21 -3.42 -2.77
CA ALA A 45 10.93 -2.62 -1.78
C ALA A 45 10.00 -1.61 -1.11
N GLN A 46 10.12 -1.47 0.21
CA GLN A 46 9.36 -0.50 0.97
C GLN A 46 9.58 0.92 0.42
N ASN A 47 8.50 1.61 0.08
CA ASN A 47 8.53 2.95 -0.46
C ASN A 47 7.30 3.73 0.01
N GLY A 48 7.49 4.54 1.05
CA GLY A 48 6.41 5.37 1.59
C GLY A 48 5.91 6.42 0.60
N GLY A 49 6.73 6.89 -0.35
CA GLY A 49 6.31 7.86 -1.36
C GLY A 49 5.34 7.25 -2.37
N GLU A 50 5.63 6.03 -2.84
CA GLU A 50 4.71 5.27 -3.70
C GLU A 50 3.43 4.90 -2.96
N ALA A 51 3.51 4.46 -1.69
CA ALA A 51 2.32 4.21 -0.87
C ALA A 51 1.41 5.45 -0.79
N LEU A 52 1.98 6.62 -0.51
CA LEU A 52 1.27 7.90 -0.45
C LEU A 52 0.59 8.23 -1.78
N ARG A 53 1.28 7.99 -2.90
CA ARG A 53 0.73 8.20 -4.25
C ARG A 53 -0.50 7.33 -4.51
N TRP A 54 -0.41 6.04 -4.22
CA TRP A 54 -1.51 5.10 -4.47
C TRP A 54 -2.72 5.36 -3.57
N TYR A 55 -2.52 5.67 -2.29
CA TYR A 55 -3.64 6.04 -1.43
C TYR A 55 -4.30 7.36 -1.84
N ARG A 56 -3.55 8.34 -2.38
CA ARG A 56 -4.16 9.58 -2.93
C ARG A 56 -5.12 9.25 -4.07
N LEU A 57 -4.67 8.41 -5.00
CA LEU A 57 -5.48 8.03 -6.16
C LEU A 57 -6.76 7.28 -5.75
N ALA A 58 -6.69 6.38 -4.76
CA ALA A 58 -7.87 5.72 -4.20
C ALA A 58 -8.77 6.69 -3.40
N GLY A 59 -8.18 7.60 -2.64
CA GLY A 59 -8.90 8.60 -1.85
C GLY A 59 -9.69 9.60 -2.71
N GLU A 60 -9.18 9.94 -3.90
CA GLU A 60 -9.87 10.73 -4.92
C GLU A 60 -11.12 10.01 -5.48
N GLN A 61 -11.15 8.68 -5.41
CA GLN A 61 -12.32 7.86 -5.75
C GLN A 61 -13.27 7.63 -4.57
N HIS A 62 -13.09 8.38 -3.48
CA HIS A 62 -13.87 8.26 -2.24
C HIS A 62 -13.72 6.91 -1.51
N ASP A 63 -12.59 6.21 -1.67
CA ASP A 63 -12.25 5.05 -0.84
C ASP A 63 -11.94 5.51 0.60
N PRO A 64 -12.79 5.16 1.60
CA PRO A 64 -12.58 5.59 2.99
C PRO A 64 -11.33 4.99 3.62
N ASP A 65 -10.94 3.78 3.22
CA ASP A 65 -9.77 3.08 3.76
C ASP A 65 -8.49 3.78 3.29
N ALA A 66 -8.44 4.20 2.03
CA ALA A 66 -7.34 4.98 1.49
C ALA A 66 -7.19 6.33 2.21
N GLN A 67 -8.30 7.03 2.47
CA GLN A 67 -8.29 8.30 3.21
C GLN A 67 -7.81 8.11 4.65
N TYR A 68 -8.24 7.04 5.33
CA TYR A 68 -7.76 6.69 6.66
C TYR A 68 -6.25 6.40 6.68
N ARG A 69 -5.75 5.66 5.69
CA ARG A 69 -4.32 5.34 5.54
C ARG A 69 -3.50 6.59 5.25
N LEU A 70 -3.97 7.50 4.41
CA LEU A 70 -3.33 8.81 4.21
C LEU A 70 -3.20 9.60 5.51
N GLY A 71 -4.30 9.75 6.27
CA GLY A 71 -4.28 10.43 7.55
C GLY A 71 -3.28 9.80 8.52
N THR A 72 -3.21 8.47 8.53
CA THR A 72 -2.27 7.72 9.35
C THR A 72 -0.81 7.94 8.91
N MET A 73 -0.53 7.94 7.61
CA MET A 73 0.81 8.21 7.07
C MET A 73 1.29 9.61 7.43
N TYR A 74 0.45 10.63 7.25
CA TYR A 74 0.80 12.00 7.65
C TYR A 74 1.04 12.12 9.15
N ARG A 75 0.18 11.52 9.98
CA ARG A 75 0.34 11.53 11.44
C ARG A 75 1.65 10.88 11.88
N LYS A 76 2.06 9.80 11.21
CA LYS A 76 3.29 9.05 11.53
C LYS A 76 4.54 9.61 10.84
N GLY A 77 4.40 10.60 9.94
CA GLY A 77 5.50 11.08 9.09
C GLY A 77 6.02 10.01 8.11
N GLN A 78 5.20 9.01 7.77
CA GLN A 78 5.57 7.94 6.85
C GLN A 78 5.30 8.42 5.42
N GLY A 79 6.30 8.32 4.53
CA GLY A 79 6.18 8.66 3.10
C GLY A 79 6.44 10.12 2.72
N VAL A 80 6.87 10.92 3.68
CA VAL A 80 7.66 12.13 3.39
C VAL A 80 9.12 11.72 3.45
N PRO A 81 10.00 12.09 2.49
CA PRO A 81 11.42 11.94 2.68
C PRO A 81 11.79 12.60 4.01
N ARG A 82 12.32 11.82 4.94
CA ARG A 82 12.91 12.38 6.15
C ARG A 82 14.22 12.99 5.67
N ASP A 83 14.17 14.25 5.25
CA ASP A 83 15.38 15.02 4.92
C ASP A 83 16.27 14.99 6.16
N SER A 84 17.25 14.08 6.11
CA SER A 84 18.24 13.88 7.15
C SER A 84 19.36 14.86 6.83
N ILE A 85 19.08 16.15 6.97
CA ILE A 85 20.11 17.18 6.91
C ILE A 85 20.71 17.24 8.32
N PHE A 86 21.96 16.79 8.42
CA PHE A 86 22.79 16.82 9.63
C PHE A 86 23.05 18.25 10.10
#